data_AF-A0A9J6FGW0-F1
#
_entry.id   AF-A0A9J6FGW0-F1
#
_cell.length_a   1.000
_cell.length_b   1.000
_cell.length_c   1.000
_cell.angle_alpha   90.00
_cell.angle_beta   90.00
_cell.angle_gamma   90.00
#
_symmetry.space_group_name_H-M   'P 1'
#
loop_
_entity.id
_entity.type
_entity.pdbx_description
1 polymer ?
#
loop_
_entity_poly.entity_id
_entity_poly.type
_entity_poly.pdbx_seq_one_letter_code
_entity_poly.pdbx_strand_id
1 'polypeptide(L)'
;MLQSYLRDTKSGFSKYLRLYDPVKVKDAAGKESLEVFNKYFLMIDNAPTQGDAFHQLKEERTWRMWADDVLVHVLSPNVYRTRKEALQAFNYFSEVGEWEKNFPLWERLLVIYVGAAAMYFVAKRLKKR
;
A
#
# COMPACT_ATOMS: atom_id res chain seq x y z
N MET A 1 -8.05 9.43 2.20
CA MET A 1 -7.73 10.73 2.83
C MET A 1 -7.40 11.84 1.83
N LEU A 2 -6.24 11.82 1.16
CA LEU A 2 -5.75 12.99 0.38
C LEU A 2 -6.73 13.44 -0.73
N GLN A 3 -7.33 12.49 -1.44
CA GLN A 3 -8.35 12.81 -2.45
C GLN A 3 -9.63 13.44 -1.87
N SER A 4 -10.00 13.13 -0.63
CA SER A 4 -11.12 13.81 0.04
C SER A 4 -10.79 15.26 0.35
N TYR A 5 -9.56 15.53 0.78
CA TYR A 5 -9.05 16.89 0.95
C TYR A 5 -8.97 17.65 -0.39
N LEU A 6 -8.47 17.03 -1.46
CA LEU A 6 -8.36 17.69 -2.76
C LEU A 6 -9.72 18.09 -3.37
N ARG A 7 -10.81 17.42 -2.98
CA ARG A 7 -12.17 17.79 -3.42
C ARG A 7 -12.73 19.01 -2.69
N ASP A 8 -12.28 19.27 -1.47
CA ASP A 8 -12.61 20.49 -0.73
C ASP A 8 -11.41 20.95 0.09
N THR A 9 -10.55 21.72 -0.60
CA THR A 9 -9.34 22.29 -0.02
C THR A 9 -9.63 23.41 0.97
N LYS A 10 -10.86 23.95 0.99
CA LYS A 10 -11.24 25.09 1.86
C LYS A 10 -11.46 24.67 3.31
N SER A 11 -11.93 23.44 3.53
CA SER A 11 -12.20 22.88 4.87
C SER A 11 -10.95 22.65 5.74
N GLY A 12 -9.75 22.76 5.16
CA GLY A 12 -8.49 22.53 5.86
C GLY A 12 -8.17 21.04 6.08
N PHE A 13 -6.89 20.71 6.08
CA PHE A 13 -6.41 19.32 6.13
C PHE A 13 -6.78 18.60 7.44
N SER A 14 -6.83 19.32 8.56
CA SER A 14 -7.12 18.78 9.89
C SER A 14 -8.52 18.15 10.02
N LYS A 15 -9.53 18.66 9.28
CA LYS A 15 -10.86 18.07 9.22
C LYS A 15 -10.78 16.63 8.72
N TYR A 16 -10.03 16.42 7.63
CA TYR A 16 -9.91 15.12 6.99
C TYR A 16 -9.02 14.16 7.78
N LEU A 17 -7.94 14.63 8.42
CA LEU A 17 -7.09 13.77 9.24
C LEU A 17 -7.90 12.98 10.27
N ARG A 18 -8.75 13.68 11.05
CA ARG A 18 -9.60 13.06 12.08
C ARG A 18 -10.58 12.03 11.54
N LEU A 19 -11.03 12.22 10.30
CA LEU A 19 -11.97 11.28 9.69
C LEU A 19 -11.31 9.93 9.41
N TYR A 20 -9.99 9.87 9.20
CA TYR A 20 -9.25 8.64 8.90
C TYR A 20 -8.34 8.18 10.05
N ASP A 21 -8.69 8.52 11.30
CA ASP A 21 -7.90 8.13 12.46
C ASP A 21 -7.87 6.59 12.62
N PRO A 22 -6.68 5.99 12.84
CA PRO A 22 -6.56 4.56 13.02
C PRO A 22 -7.10 4.13 14.39
N VAL A 23 -7.88 3.05 14.39
CA VAL A 23 -8.47 2.45 15.58
C VAL A 23 -7.72 1.17 15.94
N LYS A 24 -7.46 0.95 17.23
CA LYS A 24 -6.89 -0.30 17.72
C LYS A 24 -7.93 -1.41 17.66
N VAL A 25 -7.63 -2.46 16.93
CA VAL A 25 -8.46 -3.67 16.81
C VAL A 25 -7.69 -4.84 17.41
N LYS A 26 -8.39 -5.67 18.19
CA LYS A 26 -7.85 -6.94 18.69
C LYS A 26 -8.45 -8.07 17.88
N ASP A 27 -7.59 -8.87 17.27
CA ASP A 27 -8.00 -10.09 16.58
C ASP A 27 -8.38 -11.19 17.59
N ALA A 28 -9.07 -12.24 17.13
CA ALA A 28 -9.45 -13.40 17.95
C ALA A 28 -8.23 -14.11 18.58
N ALA A 29 -7.05 -13.96 17.97
CA ALA A 29 -5.77 -14.44 18.50
C ALA A 29 -5.12 -13.50 19.54
N GLY A 30 -5.78 -12.40 19.92
CA GLY A 30 -5.27 -11.40 20.87
C GLY A 30 -4.23 -10.44 20.28
N LYS A 31 -3.96 -10.52 18.97
CA LYS A 31 -3.02 -9.62 18.27
C LYS A 31 -3.65 -8.24 18.11
N GLU A 32 -2.96 -7.20 18.56
CA GLU A 32 -3.35 -5.80 18.33
C GLU A 32 -2.89 -5.33 16.95
N SER A 33 -3.80 -4.74 16.18
CA SER A 33 -3.54 -4.04 14.93
C SER A 33 -4.17 -2.65 14.95
N LEU A 34 -3.62 -1.74 14.15
CA LEU A 34 -4.24 -0.44 13.87
C LEU A 34 -4.93 -0.53 12.53
N GLU A 35 -6.22 -0.21 12.50
CA GLU A 35 -7.02 -0.25 11.27
C GLU A 35 -7.80 1.06 11.08
N VAL A 36 -7.81 1.55 9.85
CA VAL A 36 -8.60 2.71 9.43
C VAL A 36 -9.81 2.19 8.69
N PHE A 37 -10.96 2.10 9.36
CA PHE A 37 -12.17 1.49 8.80
C PHE A 37 -12.68 2.17 7.53
N ASN A 38 -12.52 3.49 7.45
CA ASN A 38 -13.00 4.30 6.34
C ASN A 38 -11.92 4.55 5.27
N LYS A 39 -10.79 3.81 5.27
CA LYS A 39 -9.65 4.04 4.34
C LYS A 39 -10.04 4.18 2.87
N TYR A 40 -11.03 3.42 2.42
CA TYR A 40 -11.50 3.42 1.02
C TYR A 40 -12.71 4.34 0.76
N PHE A 41 -13.28 4.96 1.80
CA PHE A 41 -14.37 5.91 1.66
C PHE A 41 -13.82 7.29 1.35
N LEU A 42 -14.48 8.02 0.45
CA LEU A 42 -14.22 9.44 0.25
C LEU A 42 -15.20 10.25 1.10
N MET A 43 -14.67 11.10 1.97
CA MET A 43 -15.46 12.00 2.81
C MET A 43 -15.82 13.26 2.03
N ILE A 44 -17.08 13.41 1.63
CA ILE A 44 -17.60 14.49 0.79
C ILE A 44 -18.92 14.97 1.42
N ASP A 45 -19.06 16.28 1.62
CA ASP A 45 -20.23 16.85 2.31
C ASP A 45 -21.54 16.68 1.50
N ASN A 46 -21.46 16.67 0.15
CA ASN A 46 -22.59 16.44 -0.77
C ASN A 46 -22.35 15.21 -1.67
N ALA A 47 -22.14 14.04 -1.05
CA ALA A 47 -21.96 12.82 -1.83
C ALA A 47 -23.23 12.47 -2.64
N PRO A 48 -23.11 12.11 -3.94
CA PRO A 48 -24.26 11.69 -4.72
C PRO A 48 -24.83 10.40 -4.12
N THR A 49 -26.15 10.35 -3.94
CA THR A 49 -26.84 9.20 -3.34
C THR A 49 -27.42 8.26 -4.41
N GLN A 50 -27.61 8.74 -5.63
CA GLN A 50 -28.16 8.01 -6.77
C GLN A 50 -27.54 8.50 -8.09
N GLY A 51 -27.73 7.73 -9.17
CA GLY A 51 -27.23 8.03 -10.50
C GLY A 51 -25.77 7.59 -10.73
N ASP A 52 -25.26 7.87 -11.93
CA ASP A 52 -23.96 7.35 -12.39
C ASP A 52 -22.79 7.73 -11.48
N ALA A 53 -22.82 8.93 -10.89
CA ALA A 53 -21.78 9.40 -9.98
C ALA A 53 -21.71 8.57 -8.69
N PHE A 54 -22.84 8.08 -8.17
CA PHE A 54 -22.86 7.17 -7.01
C PHE A 54 -22.27 5.80 -7.39
N HIS A 55 -22.63 5.29 -8.57
CA HIS A 55 -22.10 4.01 -9.07
C HIS A 55 -20.59 4.07 -9.25
N GLN A 56 -20.05 5.13 -9.85
CA GLN A 56 -18.60 5.32 -10.02
C GLN A 56 -17.86 5.36 -8.68
N LEU A 57 -18.39 6.07 -7.67
CA LEU A 57 -17.77 6.11 -6.34
C LEU A 57 -17.76 4.74 -5.64
N LYS A 58 -18.82 3.95 -5.82
CA LYS A 58 -18.90 2.59 -5.28
C LYS A 58 -17.94 1.64 -6.01
N GLU A 59 -17.82 1.79 -7.32
CA GLU A 59 -16.89 1.01 -8.14
C GLU A 59 -15.44 1.33 -7.78
N GLU A 60 -15.08 2.61 -7.69
CA GLU A 60 -13.76 3.06 -7.27
C GLU A 60 -13.39 2.51 -5.89
N ARG A 61 -14.32 2.51 -4.93
CA ARG A 61 -14.12 1.88 -3.62
C ARG A 61 -13.79 0.39 -3.75
N THR A 62 -14.57 -0.33 -4.55
CA THR A 62 -14.37 -1.77 -4.79
C THR A 62 -13.01 -2.04 -5.41
N TRP A 63 -12.59 -1.23 -6.38
CA TRP A 63 -11.28 -1.35 -7.02
C TRP A 63 -10.12 -1.08 -6.06
N ARG A 64 -10.24 -0.11 -5.15
CA ARG A 64 -9.23 0.15 -4.12
C ARG A 64 -9.10 -1.02 -3.14
N MET A 65 -10.23 -1.56 -2.69
CA MET A 65 -10.25 -2.76 -1.85
C MET A 65 -9.56 -3.92 -2.57
N TRP A 66 -9.93 -4.16 -3.83
CA TRP A 66 -9.33 -5.22 -4.63
C TRP A 66 -7.82 -5.03 -4.85
N ALA A 67 -7.36 -3.80 -5.04
CA ALA A 67 -5.93 -3.53 -5.21
C ALA A 67 -5.13 -3.96 -3.96
N ASP A 68 -5.60 -3.59 -2.77
CA ASP A 68 -4.94 -3.92 -1.50
C ASP A 68 -5.14 -5.39 -1.10
N ASP A 69 -6.30 -5.98 -1.38
CA ASP A 69 -6.62 -7.34 -0.94
C ASP A 69 -6.08 -8.40 -1.91
N VAL A 70 -5.98 -8.07 -3.21
CA VAL A 70 -5.62 -9.03 -4.26
C VAL A 70 -4.36 -8.60 -5.01
N LEU A 71 -4.35 -7.42 -5.61
CA LEU A 71 -3.29 -7.03 -6.56
C LEU A 71 -1.90 -7.05 -5.93
N VAL A 72 -1.74 -6.46 -4.73
CA VAL A 72 -0.44 -6.43 -4.04
C VAL A 72 0.07 -7.82 -3.67
N HIS A 73 -0.83 -8.73 -3.32
CA HIS A 73 -0.52 -10.12 -2.98
C HIS A 73 -0.12 -10.96 -4.20
N VAL A 74 -0.59 -10.58 -5.40
CA VAL A 74 -0.18 -11.19 -6.67
C VAL A 74 1.12 -10.58 -7.19
N LEU A 75 1.30 -9.26 -7.03
CA LEU A 75 2.46 -8.54 -7.53
C LEU A 75 3.73 -8.94 -6.78
N SER A 76 3.68 -8.98 -5.45
CA SER A 76 4.87 -9.21 -4.62
C SER A 76 5.58 -10.52 -4.98
N PRO A 77 4.91 -11.69 -5.07
CA PRO A 77 5.58 -12.94 -5.45
C PRO A 77 6.07 -12.97 -6.91
N ASN A 78 5.42 -12.22 -7.80
CA ASN A 78 5.76 -12.19 -9.23
C ASN A 78 7.04 -11.42 -9.51
N VAL A 79 7.26 -10.29 -8.82
CA VAL A 79 8.47 -9.47 -8.97
C VAL A 79 9.72 -10.21 -8.46
N TYR A 80 9.58 -11.13 -7.50
CA TYR A 80 10.69 -11.93 -6.96
C TYR A 80 10.68 -13.40 -7.43
N ARG A 81 10.01 -13.72 -8.54
CA ARG A 81 9.77 -15.11 -8.98
C ARG A 81 11.06 -15.88 -9.27
N THR A 82 12.06 -15.20 -9.86
CA THR A 82 13.41 -15.72 -10.12
C THR A 82 14.47 -14.89 -9.39
N ARG A 83 15.67 -15.46 -9.21
CA ARG A 83 16.80 -14.76 -8.56
C ARG A 83 17.21 -13.50 -9.33
N LYS A 84 17.16 -13.52 -10.66
CA LYS A 84 17.50 -12.38 -11.52
C LYS A 84 16.47 -11.26 -11.38
N GLU A 85 15.18 -11.58 -11.44
CA GLU A 85 14.10 -10.61 -11.24
C GLU A 85 14.16 -9.99 -9.84
N ALA A 86 14.44 -10.81 -8.80
CA ALA A 86 14.56 -10.29 -7.44
C ALA A 86 15.73 -9.32 -7.28
N LEU A 87 16.90 -9.63 -7.84
CA LEU A 87 18.05 -8.74 -7.82
C LEU A 87 17.80 -7.46 -8.63
N GLN A 88 17.13 -7.57 -9.77
CA GLN A 88 16.71 -6.42 -10.57
C GLN A 88 15.76 -5.50 -9.78
N ALA A 89 14.79 -6.06 -9.04
CA ALA A 89 13.87 -5.29 -8.22
C ALA A 89 14.58 -4.49 -7.13
N PHE A 90 15.56 -5.10 -6.44
CA PHE A 90 16.34 -4.41 -5.42
C PHE A 90 17.29 -3.35 -5.98
N ASN A 91 17.88 -3.59 -7.17
CA ASN A 91 18.63 -2.54 -7.86
C ASN A 91 17.72 -1.37 -8.24
N TYR A 92 16.51 -1.65 -8.72
CA TYR A 92 15.53 -0.62 -9.02
C TYR A 92 15.11 0.17 -7.77
N PHE A 93 14.89 -0.49 -6.63
CA PHE A 93 14.64 0.19 -5.35
C PHE A 93 15.82 1.07 -4.91
N SER A 94 17.04 0.60 -5.14
CA SER A 94 18.24 1.37 -4.86
C SER A 94 18.35 2.62 -5.73
N GLU A 95 17.95 2.55 -6.99
CA GLU A 95 17.97 3.66 -7.94
C GLU A 95 16.89 4.70 -7.61
N VAL A 96 15.63 4.26 -7.52
CA VAL A 96 14.48 5.16 -7.27
C VAL A 96 14.46 5.70 -5.84
N GLY A 97 14.94 4.92 -4.87
CA GLY A 97 15.11 5.37 -3.49
C GLY A 97 16.34 6.24 -3.26
N GLU A 98 17.12 6.51 -4.30
CA GLU A 98 18.38 7.26 -4.24
C GLU A 98 19.32 6.74 -3.13
N TRP A 99 19.41 5.42 -2.96
CA TRP A 99 20.17 4.83 -1.84
C TRP A 99 21.65 5.19 -1.90
N GLU A 100 22.17 5.52 -3.07
CA GLU A 100 23.55 6.02 -3.22
C GLU A 100 23.82 7.28 -2.41
N LYS A 101 22.83 8.17 -2.29
CA LYS A 101 22.97 9.44 -1.56
C LYS A 101 22.71 9.27 -0.07
N ASN A 102 21.91 8.26 0.29
CA ASN A 102 21.39 8.06 1.64
C ASN A 102 22.17 7.02 2.45
N PHE A 103 22.85 6.07 1.79
CA PHE A 103 23.54 4.95 2.43
C PHE A 103 24.95 4.73 1.87
N PRO A 104 25.90 4.31 2.72
CA PRO A 104 27.20 3.84 2.27
C PRO A 104 27.08 2.68 1.26
N LEU A 105 28.04 2.60 0.34
CA LEU A 105 28.06 1.58 -0.72
C LEU A 105 27.92 0.15 -0.18
N TRP A 106 28.57 -0.17 0.94
CA TRP A 106 28.56 -1.51 1.51
C TRP A 106 27.18 -1.90 2.09
N GLU A 107 26.48 -0.97 2.75
CA GLU A 107 25.11 -1.18 3.26
C GLU A 107 24.15 -1.38 2.10
N ARG A 108 24.28 -0.55 1.05
CA ARG A 108 23.49 -0.66 -0.17
C ARG A 108 23.66 -2.02 -0.83
N LEU A 109 24.90 -2.47 -1.04
CA LEU A 109 25.17 -3.80 -1.62
C LEU A 109 24.62 -4.92 -0.73
N LEU A 110 24.79 -4.82 0.59
CA LEU A 110 24.25 -5.79 1.54
C LEU A 110 22.73 -5.90 1.40
N VAL A 111 22.01 -4.77 1.45
CA VAL A 111 20.54 -4.74 1.32
C VAL A 111 20.10 -5.29 -0.03
N ILE A 112 20.79 -4.96 -1.13
CA ILE A 112 20.45 -5.48 -2.46
C ILE A 112 20.57 -7.00 -2.50
N TYR A 113 21.71 -7.56 -2.11
CA TYR A 113 21.94 -9.00 -2.24
C TYR A 113 21.18 -9.83 -1.21
N VAL A 114 21.22 -9.42 0.08
CA VAL A 114 20.54 -10.13 1.16
C VAL A 114 19.03 -9.96 1.05
N GLY A 115 18.57 -8.74 0.76
CA GLY A 115 17.14 -8.45 0.56
C GLY A 115 16.57 -9.21 -0.63
N ALA A 116 17.25 -9.22 -1.79
CA ALA A 116 16.81 -9.98 -2.95
C ALA A 116 16.74 -11.49 -2.67
N ALA A 117 17.74 -12.04 -1.97
CA ALA A 117 17.73 -13.45 -1.57
C ALA A 117 16.55 -13.75 -0.63
N ALA A 118 16.33 -12.94 0.41
CA ALA A 118 15.23 -13.11 1.35
C ALA A 118 13.87 -13.04 0.64
N MET A 119 13.66 -12.02 -0.20
CA MET A 119 12.40 -11.84 -0.93
C MET A 119 12.13 -12.94 -1.95
N TYR A 120 13.17 -13.49 -2.60
CA TYR A 120 13.04 -14.68 -3.44
C TYR A 120 12.46 -15.88 -2.66
N PHE A 121 12.98 -16.16 -1.46
CA PHE A 121 12.44 -17.25 -0.63
C PHE A 121 11.04 -16.96 -0.10
N VAL A 122 10.76 -15.72 0.32
CA VAL A 122 9.42 -15.28 0.74
C VAL A 122 8.42 -15.45 -0.40
N ALA A 123 8.76 -15.05 -1.61
CA ALA A 123 7.89 -15.22 -2.79
C ALA A 123 7.59 -16.68 -3.10
N LYS A 124 8.56 -17.59 -2.95
CA LYS A 124 8.31 -19.04 -3.07
C LYS A 124 7.36 -19.56 -2.00
N ARG A 125 7.44 -19.03 -0.78
CA ARG A 125 6.53 -19.42 0.31
C ARG A 125 5.12 -18.88 0.09
N LEU A 126 4.99 -17.61 -0.34
CA LEU A 126 3.70 -16.98 -0.64
C LEU A 126 3.00 -17.66 -1.81
N LYS A 127 3.72 -18.08 -2.85
CA LYS A 127 3.13 -18.81 -3.99
C LYS A 127 2.57 -20.19 -3.62
N LYS A 128 3.07 -20.83 -2.55
CA LYS A 128 2.60 -22.15 -2.10
C LYS A 128 1.32 -22.06 -1.26
N ARG A 129 0.93 -20.87 -0.83
CA ARG A 129 -0.26 -20.60 -0.01
C ARG A 129 -1.40 -20.17 -0.91
#